data_AF-A0A098BRD0-F1
#
_entry.id   AF-A0A098BRD0-F1
#
_cell.length_a   1.000
_cell.length_b   1.000
_cell.length_c   1.000
_cell.angle_alpha   90.00
_cell.angle_beta   90.00
_cell.angle_gamma   90.00
#
_symmetry.space_group_name_H-M   'P 1'
#
loop_
_entity.id
_entity.type
_entity.pdbx_description
1 polymer ?
#
loop_
_entity_poly.entity_id
_entity_poly.type
_entity_poly.pdbx_seq_one_letter_code
_entity_poly.pdbx_strand_id
1 'polypeptide(L)'
;MIGATPPCADDNANYAHVAAHRKRKGETRPEILGPAVLALYKDYMSCLVAAGGPEPNGAFTESDQQILKGNADYLTLANFASLRGAILSAGPAKKCPYCYQLAASQVDHYLPKAHFGEYAIYAPNLVPICGRCNGKKLNRYKRPEGGRRYLHPYFDRLPTGSTPFVTATLSVGASITIAFNIVKVPGISDEIWNILRSQFADLDLGTRYMEEAIETMMSMRFSQ
;
A
#
# COMPACT_ATOMS: atom_id res chain seq x y z
N MET A 1 0.31 0.13 14.58
CA MET A 1 0.73 -0.78 13.48
C MET A 1 -0.16 -0.68 12.24
N ILE A 2 -0.67 0.51 11.93
CA ILE A 2 -0.82 1.14 10.60
C ILE A 2 -0.65 2.65 10.90
N GLY A 3 -0.71 3.55 9.91
CA GLY A 3 -0.61 5.00 10.18
C GLY A 3 0.68 5.58 9.65
N ALA A 4 0.99 5.28 8.39
CA ALA A 4 1.85 6.17 7.64
C ALA A 4 1.14 7.52 7.47
N THR A 5 1.90 8.61 7.41
CA THR A 5 1.33 9.93 7.16
C THR A 5 1.24 10.17 5.66
N PRO A 6 0.06 10.50 5.09
CA PRO A 6 -0.02 10.85 3.68
C PRO A 6 0.91 12.04 3.38
N PRO A 7 1.69 12.00 2.29
CA PRO A 7 2.58 13.09 1.94
C PRO A 7 1.77 14.36 1.59
N CYS A 8 2.32 15.52 1.90
CA CYS A 8 1.81 16.79 1.36
C CYS A 8 2.23 16.90 -0.11
N ALA A 9 1.26 16.99 -1.02
CA ALA A 9 1.50 17.13 -2.45
C ALA A 9 0.43 18.03 -3.07
N ASP A 10 0.81 18.85 -4.05
CA ASP A 10 -0.14 19.49 -4.95
C ASP A 10 -0.40 18.55 -6.14
N ASP A 11 -1.33 17.61 -5.96
CA ASP A 11 -1.64 16.60 -6.97
C ASP A 11 -2.14 17.21 -8.29
N ASN A 12 -2.81 18.36 -8.25
CA ASN A 12 -3.25 19.07 -9.45
C ASN A 12 -2.05 19.62 -10.21
N ALA A 13 -1.13 20.31 -9.52
CA ALA A 13 0.09 20.82 -10.14
C ALA A 13 1.00 19.69 -10.65
N ASN A 14 1.12 18.59 -9.90
CA ASN A 14 1.87 17.41 -10.31
C ASN A 14 1.31 16.80 -11.59
N TYR A 15 -0.01 16.63 -11.67
CA TYR A 15 -0.66 16.12 -12.89
C TYR A 15 -0.46 17.07 -14.06
N ALA A 16 -0.68 18.37 -13.87
CA ALA A 16 -0.47 19.39 -14.90
C ALA A 16 0.98 19.39 -15.41
N HIS A 17 1.95 19.25 -14.52
CA HIS A 17 3.37 19.13 -14.88
C HIS A 17 3.64 17.92 -15.78
N VAL A 18 3.15 16.74 -15.38
CA VAL A 18 3.32 15.50 -16.15
C VAL A 18 2.63 15.59 -17.51
N ALA A 19 1.40 16.11 -17.55
CA ALA A 19 0.65 16.31 -18.79
C ALA A 19 1.37 17.26 -19.76
N ALA A 20 1.84 18.41 -19.28
CA ALA A 20 2.59 19.37 -20.07
C ALA A 20 3.92 18.78 -20.57
N HIS A 21 4.61 17.99 -19.72
CA HIS A 21 5.84 17.32 -20.13
C HIS A 21 5.61 16.25 -21.20
N ARG A 22 4.54 15.46 -21.09
CA ARG A 22 4.17 14.48 -22.12
C ARG A 22 3.78 15.14 -23.44
N LYS A 23 3.06 16.25 -23.38
CA LYS A 23 2.72 17.05 -24.57
C LYS A 23 3.96 17.53 -25.33
N ARG A 24 4.99 18.02 -24.62
CA ARG A 24 6.28 18.39 -25.23
C ARG A 24 6.98 17.21 -25.91
N LYS A 25 6.68 15.97 -25.50
CA LYS A 25 7.18 14.73 -26.11
C LYS A 25 6.22 14.14 -27.16
N GLY A 26 5.21 14.89 -27.59
CA GLY A 26 4.28 14.48 -28.64
C GLY A 26 3.03 13.72 -28.17
N GLU A 27 2.86 13.53 -26.86
CA GLU A 27 1.72 12.81 -26.29
C GLU A 27 0.75 13.78 -25.59
N THR A 28 -0.36 14.08 -26.26
CA THR A 28 -1.35 15.07 -25.81
C THR A 28 -2.47 14.47 -24.95
N ARG A 29 -2.64 13.15 -24.96
CA ARG A 29 -3.80 12.50 -24.34
C ARG A 29 -3.91 12.76 -22.81
N PRO A 30 -2.83 12.77 -22.01
CA PRO A 30 -2.91 13.11 -20.59
C PRO A 30 -3.45 14.52 -20.32
N GLU A 31 -3.17 15.49 -21.18
CA GLU A 31 -3.73 16.85 -21.07
C GLU A 31 -5.25 16.83 -21.30
N ILE A 32 -5.70 16.11 -22.33
CA ILE A 32 -7.13 15.96 -22.66
C ILE A 32 -7.89 15.26 -21.54
N LEU A 33 -7.32 14.20 -20.95
CA LEU A 33 -7.94 13.43 -19.88
C LEU A 33 -7.90 14.13 -18.51
N GLY A 34 -7.12 15.21 -18.38
CA GLY A 34 -6.85 15.87 -17.10
C GLY A 34 -8.09 16.24 -16.29
N PRO A 35 -9.11 16.92 -16.85
CA PRO A 35 -10.31 17.27 -16.11
C PRO A 35 -11.03 16.06 -15.50
N ALA A 36 -11.10 14.94 -16.23
CA ALA A 36 -11.71 13.70 -15.74
C ALA A 36 -10.86 13.06 -14.63
N VAL A 37 -9.54 12.98 -14.82
CA VAL A 37 -8.63 12.44 -13.79
C VAL A 37 -8.68 13.24 -12.49
N LEU A 38 -8.63 14.57 -12.58
CA LEU A 38 -8.65 15.44 -11.40
C LEU A 38 -10.00 15.44 -10.68
N ALA A 39 -11.11 15.16 -11.39
CA ALA A 39 -12.39 14.92 -10.75
C ALA A 39 -12.34 13.64 -9.90
N LEU A 40 -11.77 12.55 -10.43
CA LEU A 40 -11.65 11.28 -9.73
C LEU A 40 -10.74 11.33 -8.51
N TYR A 41 -9.76 12.24 -8.47
CA TYR A 41 -8.94 12.45 -7.27
C TYR A 41 -9.79 12.86 -6.07
N LYS A 42 -10.87 13.61 -6.28
CA LYS A 42 -11.80 14.02 -5.22
C LYS A 42 -12.64 12.86 -4.71
N ASP A 43 -12.93 11.89 -5.57
CA ASP A 43 -13.77 10.72 -5.28
C ASP A 43 -12.97 9.47 -4.90
N TYR A 44 -11.63 9.58 -4.78
CA TYR A 44 -10.74 8.45 -4.52
C TYR A 44 -11.15 7.66 -3.27
N MET A 45 -11.49 8.33 -2.17
CA MET A 45 -11.93 7.66 -0.95
C MET A 45 -13.25 6.90 -1.14
N SER A 46 -14.19 7.45 -1.90
CA SER A 46 -15.45 6.79 -2.24
C SER A 46 -15.22 5.52 -3.06
N CYS A 47 -14.27 5.57 -4.00
CA CYS A 47 -13.83 4.38 -4.76
C CYS A 47 -13.24 3.31 -3.83
N LEU A 48 -12.38 3.71 -2.89
CA LEU A 48 -11.76 2.77 -1.94
C LEU A 48 -12.78 2.05 -1.05
N VAL A 49 -13.77 2.77 -0.52
CA VAL A 49 -14.71 2.22 0.47
C VAL A 49 -16.01 1.68 -0.12
N ALA A 50 -16.09 1.58 -1.45
CA ALA A 50 -17.23 0.98 -2.13
C ALA A 50 -17.51 -0.44 -1.61
N ALA A 51 -18.78 -0.79 -1.42
CA ALA A 51 -19.19 -2.07 -0.80
C ALA A 51 -18.64 -3.30 -1.55
N GLY A 52 -18.58 -3.24 -2.88
CA GLY A 52 -17.98 -4.28 -3.72
C GLY A 52 -16.45 -4.26 -3.75
N GLY A 53 -15.81 -3.28 -3.12
CA GLY A 53 -14.41 -2.92 -3.32
C GLY A 53 -14.22 -1.94 -4.49
N PRO A 54 -12.98 -1.43 -4.66
CA PRO A 54 -12.66 -0.48 -5.73
C PRO A 54 -12.77 -1.15 -7.10
N GLU A 55 -13.35 -0.43 -8.06
CA GLU A 55 -13.53 -0.87 -9.45
C GLU A 55 -12.86 0.10 -10.43
N PRO A 56 -12.24 -0.39 -11.52
CA PRO A 56 -11.72 0.47 -12.58
C PRO A 56 -12.81 1.38 -13.14
N ASN A 57 -12.46 2.64 -13.42
CA ASN A 57 -13.42 3.59 -13.96
C ASN A 57 -13.72 3.28 -15.44
N GLY A 58 -14.98 2.98 -15.74
CA GLY A 58 -15.45 2.68 -17.10
C GLY A 58 -15.46 3.87 -18.07
N ALA A 59 -15.18 5.09 -17.60
CA ALA A 59 -15.07 6.28 -18.45
C ALA A 59 -13.79 6.33 -19.28
N PHE A 60 -12.76 5.55 -18.92
CA PHE A 60 -11.50 5.48 -19.65
C PHE A 60 -11.46 4.24 -20.53
N THR A 61 -11.06 4.41 -21.79
CA THR A 61 -10.78 3.27 -22.67
C THR A 61 -9.53 2.52 -22.21
N GLU A 62 -9.32 1.31 -22.73
CA GLU A 62 -8.08 0.55 -22.45
C GLU A 62 -6.82 1.32 -22.89
N SER A 63 -6.89 2.03 -24.02
CA SER A 63 -5.81 2.90 -24.50
C SER A 63 -5.55 4.06 -23.52
N ASP A 64 -6.62 4.70 -23.02
CA ASP A 64 -6.49 5.76 -22.01
C ASP A 64 -5.83 5.23 -20.73
N GLN A 65 -6.23 4.05 -20.27
CA GLN A 65 -5.64 3.41 -19.09
C GLN A 65 -4.15 3.11 -19.29
N GLN A 66 -3.75 2.58 -20.45
CA GLN A 66 -2.34 2.31 -20.75
C GLN A 66 -1.52 3.61 -20.84
N ILE A 67 -2.09 4.68 -21.40
CA ILE A 67 -1.47 6.00 -21.43
C ILE A 67 -1.30 6.52 -20.00
N LEU A 68 -2.37 6.57 -19.20
CA LEU A 68 -2.34 7.11 -17.84
C LEU A 68 -1.40 6.32 -16.91
N LYS A 69 -1.38 4.99 -17.02
CA LYS A 69 -0.41 4.12 -16.35
C LYS A 69 1.04 4.54 -16.60
N GLY A 70 1.36 4.99 -17.82
CA GLY A 70 2.68 5.49 -18.19
C GLY A 70 3.10 6.76 -17.44
N ASN A 71 2.17 7.49 -16.81
CA ASN A 71 2.52 8.61 -15.94
C ASN A 71 3.31 8.17 -14.71
N ALA A 72 3.21 6.91 -14.26
CA ALA A 72 3.94 6.41 -13.10
C ALA A 72 5.46 6.58 -13.22
N ASP A 73 6.01 6.53 -14.44
CA ASP A 73 7.46 6.63 -14.67
C ASP A 73 8.00 8.02 -14.31
N TYR A 74 7.13 9.02 -14.27
CA TYR A 74 7.46 10.40 -13.91
C TYR A 74 7.79 10.58 -12.44
N LEU A 75 7.40 9.63 -11.57
CA LEU A 75 7.79 9.62 -10.15
C LEU A 75 9.30 9.49 -9.93
N THR A 76 10.05 9.12 -10.98
CA THR A 76 11.51 9.02 -10.94
C THR A 76 12.22 10.33 -11.33
N LEU A 77 11.49 11.32 -11.85
CA LEU A 77 12.06 12.61 -12.24
C LEU A 77 12.45 13.44 -11.02
N ALA A 78 13.43 14.33 -11.20
CA ALA A 78 13.95 15.20 -10.14
C ALA A 78 12.85 16.05 -9.47
N ASN A 79 11.85 16.50 -10.22
CA ASN A 79 10.69 17.23 -9.70
C ASN A 79 9.89 16.43 -8.64
N PHE A 80 9.88 15.09 -8.74
CA PHE A 80 9.19 14.21 -7.80
C PHE A 80 10.10 13.67 -6.68
N ALA A 81 11.39 14.02 -6.66
CA ALA A 81 12.34 13.48 -5.69
C ALA A 81 11.94 13.78 -4.24
N SER A 82 11.46 14.99 -3.96
CA SER A 82 10.98 15.39 -2.63
C SER A 82 9.75 14.57 -2.21
N LEU A 83 8.75 14.46 -3.09
CA LEU A 83 7.55 13.67 -2.84
C LEU A 83 7.90 12.19 -2.58
N ARG A 84 8.76 11.61 -3.42
CA ARG A 84 9.22 10.23 -3.28
C ARG A 84 9.95 10.01 -1.95
N GLY A 85 10.82 10.93 -1.56
CA GLY A 85 11.52 10.89 -0.27
C GLY A 85 10.56 10.97 0.93
N ALA A 86 9.55 11.83 0.84
CA ALA A 86 8.50 11.95 1.85
C ALA A 86 7.69 10.66 2.00
N ILE A 87 7.27 10.06 0.88
CA ILE A 87 6.53 8.78 0.88
C ILE A 87 7.35 7.67 1.53
N LEU A 88 8.61 7.48 1.11
CA LEU A 88 9.48 6.43 1.65
C LEU A 88 9.73 6.57 3.15
N SER A 89 9.68 7.80 3.67
CA SER A 89 9.88 8.10 5.09
C SER A 89 8.56 8.16 5.89
N ALA A 90 7.41 7.97 5.25
CA ALA A 90 6.10 8.16 5.88
C ALA A 90 5.72 7.06 6.88
N GLY A 91 6.33 5.87 6.78
CA GLY A 91 6.07 4.75 7.68
C GLY A 91 6.59 5.00 9.11
N PRO A 92 5.88 4.56 10.17
CA PRO A 92 6.38 4.63 11.53
C PRO A 92 7.74 3.94 11.66
N ALA A 93 8.71 4.63 12.29
CA ALA A 93 10.10 4.17 12.39
C ALA A 93 10.74 3.77 11.03
N LYS A 94 10.27 4.37 9.92
CA LYS A 94 10.68 4.07 8.53
C LYS A 94 10.48 2.60 8.12
N LYS A 95 9.62 1.86 8.84
CA LYS A 95 9.26 0.48 8.50
C LYS A 95 8.14 0.43 7.48
N CYS A 96 8.11 -0.65 6.72
CA CYS A 96 7.04 -0.97 5.78
C CYS A 96 5.70 -1.12 6.53
N PRO A 97 4.68 -0.32 6.22
CA PRO A 97 3.40 -0.33 6.94
C PRO A 97 2.57 -1.60 6.72
N TYR A 98 2.96 -2.45 5.77
CA TYR A 98 2.28 -3.71 5.51
C TYR A 98 2.77 -4.85 6.41
N CYS A 99 4.04 -4.83 6.83
CA CYS A 99 4.64 -5.93 7.60
C CYS A 99 5.35 -5.49 8.88
N TYR A 100 5.62 -4.20 9.10
CA TYR A 100 6.30 -3.69 10.30
C TYR A 100 7.64 -4.36 10.66
N GLN A 101 8.23 -5.10 9.71
CA GLN A 101 9.47 -5.85 9.86
C GLN A 101 10.61 -5.13 9.14
N LEU A 102 10.52 -5.02 7.81
CA LEU A 102 11.55 -4.44 6.96
C LEU A 102 11.37 -2.93 6.77
N ALA A 103 12.45 -2.23 6.44
CA ALA A 103 12.40 -0.84 6.01
C ALA A 103 11.55 -0.67 4.73
N ALA A 104 10.83 0.44 4.62
CA ALA A 104 10.19 0.83 3.36
C ALA A 104 11.27 1.29 2.37
N SER A 105 11.43 0.56 1.26
CA SER A 105 12.46 0.81 0.25
C SER A 105 11.90 1.16 -1.12
N GLN A 106 10.59 1.03 -1.31
CA GLN A 106 9.89 1.26 -2.56
C GLN A 106 8.61 2.06 -2.34
N VAL A 107 8.15 2.71 -3.41
CA VAL A 107 6.82 3.34 -3.49
C VAL A 107 5.96 2.40 -4.32
N ASP A 108 4.81 2.02 -3.78
CA ASP A 108 3.80 1.20 -4.46
C ASP A 108 2.54 2.00 -4.76
N HIS A 109 1.78 1.54 -5.75
CA HIS A 109 0.45 2.03 -6.05
C HIS A 109 -0.55 1.17 -5.26
N TYR A 110 -1.23 1.78 -4.28
CA TYR A 110 -2.22 1.06 -3.46
C TYR A 110 -3.28 0.40 -4.35
N LEU A 111 -3.97 1.20 -5.16
CA LEU A 111 -4.71 0.78 -6.34
C LEU A 111 -3.73 0.63 -7.51
N PRO A 112 -3.53 -0.59 -8.06
CA PRO A 112 -2.48 -0.84 -9.03
C PRO A 112 -2.65 -0.02 -10.30
N LYS A 113 -1.57 0.63 -10.74
CA LYS A 113 -1.52 1.41 -11.99
C LYS A 113 -1.91 0.60 -13.24
N ALA A 114 -1.92 -0.74 -13.17
CA ALA A 114 -2.36 -1.61 -14.25
C ALA A 114 -3.88 -1.54 -14.50
N HIS A 115 -4.66 -1.17 -13.48
CA HIS A 115 -6.12 -1.09 -13.54
C HIS A 115 -6.66 0.31 -13.24
N PHE A 116 -5.85 1.13 -12.56
CA PHE A 116 -6.20 2.47 -12.10
C PHE A 116 -5.12 3.48 -12.54
N GLY A 117 -4.89 3.57 -13.85
CA GLY A 117 -3.87 4.43 -14.43
C GLY A 117 -4.06 5.91 -14.08
N GLU A 118 -5.30 6.35 -13.88
CA GLU A 118 -5.65 7.69 -13.44
C GLU A 118 -4.96 8.08 -12.12
N TYR A 119 -4.76 7.13 -11.21
CA TYR A 119 -4.11 7.33 -9.91
C TYR A 119 -2.60 7.05 -9.92
N ALA A 120 -1.98 6.90 -11.10
CA ALA A 120 -0.57 6.51 -11.24
C ALA A 120 0.44 7.50 -10.62
N ILE A 121 0.05 8.76 -10.46
CA ILE A 121 0.87 9.82 -9.83
C ILE A 121 0.15 10.52 -8.67
N TYR A 122 -1.02 10.01 -8.28
CA TYR A 122 -1.83 10.61 -7.23
C TYR A 122 -1.24 10.26 -5.86
N ALA A 123 -0.76 11.25 -5.11
CA ALA A 123 0.03 11.01 -3.90
C ALA A 123 -0.67 10.16 -2.83
N PRO A 124 -1.98 10.29 -2.58
CA PRO A 124 -2.73 9.39 -1.70
C PRO A 124 -2.77 7.93 -2.14
N ASN A 125 -2.58 7.64 -3.43
CA ASN A 125 -2.46 6.28 -3.96
C ASN A 125 -1.02 5.74 -3.93
N LEU A 126 -0.03 6.58 -3.64
CA LEU A 126 1.38 6.20 -3.59
C LEU A 126 1.82 5.93 -2.15
N VAL A 127 2.12 4.68 -1.83
CA VAL A 127 2.34 4.23 -0.45
C VAL A 127 3.76 3.64 -0.24
N PRO A 128 4.38 3.83 0.95
CA PRO A 128 5.64 3.18 1.26
C PRO A 128 5.45 1.66 1.40
N ILE A 129 6.39 0.90 0.86
CA ILE A 129 6.41 -0.57 0.99
C ILE A 129 7.85 -1.10 0.95
N CYS A 130 8.09 -2.30 1.48
CA CYS A 130 9.35 -3.02 1.27
C CYS A 130 9.26 -3.94 0.03
N GLY A 131 10.42 -4.28 -0.55
CA GLY A 131 10.49 -5.14 -1.74
C GLY A 131 9.79 -6.50 -1.59
N ARG A 132 9.92 -7.18 -0.43
CA ARG A 132 9.27 -8.49 -0.18
C ARG A 132 7.74 -8.38 -0.16
N CYS A 133 7.19 -7.33 0.45
CA CYS A 133 5.74 -7.10 0.44
C CYS A 133 5.25 -6.68 -0.94
N ASN A 134 5.99 -5.81 -1.64
CA ASN A 134 5.61 -5.34 -2.97
C ASN A 134 5.54 -6.50 -3.98
N GLY A 135 6.58 -7.35 -4.00
CA GLY A 135 6.64 -8.54 -4.85
C GLY A 135 5.58 -9.60 -4.53
N LYS A 136 5.07 -9.63 -3.28
CA LYS A 136 3.90 -10.46 -2.95
C LYS A 136 2.61 -9.77 -3.40
N LYS A 137 2.36 -8.50 -3.03
CA LYS A 137 1.13 -7.75 -3.33
C LYS A 137 0.82 -7.69 -4.83
N LEU A 138 1.80 -7.33 -5.65
CA LEU A 138 1.64 -7.15 -7.10
C LEU A 138 0.39 -6.31 -7.44
N ASN A 139 -0.41 -6.75 -8.42
CA ASN A 139 -1.66 -6.11 -8.81
C ASN A 139 -2.86 -6.59 -8.00
N ARG A 140 -2.70 -7.21 -6.83
CA ARG A 140 -3.84 -7.62 -6.01
C ARG A 140 -4.35 -6.40 -5.23
N TYR A 141 -5.64 -6.14 -5.26
CA TYR A 141 -6.24 -4.96 -4.61
C TYR A 141 -7.64 -5.20 -4.03
N LYS A 142 -8.38 -6.15 -4.62
CA LYS A 142 -9.74 -6.54 -4.22
C LYS A 142 -9.78 -8.03 -3.84
N ARG A 143 -10.61 -8.38 -2.86
CA ARG A 143 -10.84 -9.78 -2.45
C ARG A 143 -11.90 -10.44 -3.35
N PRO A 144 -11.86 -11.77 -3.56
CA PRO A 144 -12.88 -12.48 -4.34
C PRO A 144 -14.32 -12.25 -3.86
N GLU A 145 -14.51 -12.19 -2.55
CA GLU A 145 -15.79 -11.94 -1.87
C GLU A 145 -16.21 -10.46 -1.84
N GLY A 146 -15.42 -9.56 -2.43
CA GLY A 146 -15.64 -8.12 -2.40
C GLY A 146 -14.84 -7.39 -1.31
N GLY A 147 -14.70 -6.07 -1.49
CA GLY A 147 -13.94 -5.19 -0.60
C GLY A 147 -12.42 -5.19 -0.86
N ARG A 148 -11.71 -4.30 -0.16
CA ARG A 148 -10.27 -4.07 -0.34
C ARG A 148 -9.44 -5.24 0.19
N ARG A 149 -8.31 -5.57 -0.42
CA ARG A 149 -7.49 -6.72 0.00
C ARG A 149 -6.44 -6.41 1.06
N TYR A 150 -6.03 -5.15 1.16
CA TYR A 150 -4.98 -4.71 2.07
C TYR A 150 -5.40 -3.45 2.82
N LEU A 151 -4.82 -3.26 4.00
CA LEU A 151 -5.00 -2.03 4.74
C LEU A 151 -4.34 -0.89 3.98
N HIS A 152 -5.04 0.23 3.87
CA HIS A 152 -4.52 1.46 3.31
C HIS A 152 -3.60 2.13 4.34
N PRO A 153 -2.29 2.26 4.07
CA PRO A 153 -1.32 2.77 5.05
C PRO A 153 -1.66 4.13 5.66
N TYR A 154 -2.29 5.00 4.86
CA TYR A 154 -2.65 6.36 5.26
C TYR A 154 -4.01 6.49 5.95
N PHE A 155 -4.98 5.65 5.63
CA PHE A 155 -6.40 5.90 5.96
C PHE A 155 -6.97 4.89 6.93
N ASP A 156 -6.52 3.65 6.90
CA ASP A 156 -6.99 2.66 7.87
C ASP A 156 -6.29 2.87 9.22
N ARG A 157 -7.02 2.58 10.29
CA ARG A 157 -6.55 2.63 11.67
C ARG A 157 -6.93 1.33 12.36
N LEU A 158 -6.02 0.81 13.17
CA LEU A 158 -6.29 -0.32 14.06
C LEU A 158 -6.44 0.17 15.49
N PRO A 159 -7.18 -0.55 16.34
CA PRO A 159 -7.27 -0.22 17.75
C PRO A 159 -5.88 -0.11 18.39
N THR A 160 -5.69 0.94 19.18
CA THR A 160 -4.46 1.19 19.95
C THR A 160 -4.60 0.79 21.42
N GLY A 161 -5.64 0.02 21.76
CA GLY A 161 -5.90 -0.46 23.12
C GLY A 161 -4.93 -1.57 23.57
N SER A 162 -5.07 -2.00 24.82
CA SER A 162 -4.18 -2.97 25.48
C SER A 162 -4.30 -4.41 24.97
N THR A 163 -5.35 -4.75 24.21
CA THR A 163 -5.52 -6.11 23.67
C THR A 163 -4.78 -6.26 22.33
N PRO A 164 -3.71 -7.08 22.26
CA PRO A 164 -2.99 -7.30 21.01
C PRO A 164 -3.83 -8.14 20.03
N PHE A 165 -3.85 -7.73 18.76
CA PHE A 165 -4.50 -8.49 17.68
C PHE A 165 -3.53 -9.40 16.91
N VAL A 166 -2.22 -9.27 17.14
CA VAL A 166 -1.19 -10.24 16.70
C VAL A 166 -0.71 -10.98 17.93
N THR A 167 -0.78 -12.30 17.94
CA THR A 167 -0.38 -13.15 19.06
C THR A 167 0.68 -14.15 18.60
N ALA A 168 1.53 -14.56 19.53
CA ALA A 168 2.52 -15.61 19.32
C ALA A 168 2.26 -16.75 20.31
N THR A 169 2.27 -17.98 19.82
CA THR A 169 2.24 -19.18 20.65
C THR A 169 3.61 -19.84 20.59
N LEU A 170 4.29 -19.91 21.74
CA LEU A 170 5.55 -20.61 21.92
C LEU A 170 5.26 -22.04 22.39
N SER A 171 5.80 -23.04 21.68
CA SER A 171 5.78 -24.43 22.13
C SER A 171 7.21 -24.91 22.31
N VAL A 172 7.49 -25.47 23.49
CA VAL A 172 8.81 -25.97 23.88
C VAL A 172 8.71 -27.47 24.12
N GLY A 173 9.39 -28.25 23.28
CA GLY A 173 9.52 -29.70 23.42
C GLY A 173 10.88 -30.16 22.92
N ALA A 174 10.92 -31.24 22.13
CA ALA A 174 12.14 -31.68 21.44
C ALA A 174 12.69 -30.61 20.46
N SER A 175 11.83 -29.68 20.03
CA SER A 175 12.16 -28.48 19.28
C SER A 175 11.38 -27.29 19.84
N ILE A 176 11.86 -26.07 19.57
CA ILE A 176 11.14 -24.83 19.85
C ILE A 176 10.39 -24.41 18.58
N THR A 177 9.09 -24.15 18.69
CA THR A 177 8.29 -23.57 17.60
C THR A 177 7.57 -22.30 18.06
N ILE A 178 7.44 -21.34 17.15
CA ILE A 178 6.75 -20.07 17.39
C ILE A 178 5.73 -19.89 16.29
N ALA A 179 4.44 -19.83 16.66
CA ALA A 179 3.37 -19.60 15.70
C ALA A 179 2.78 -18.20 15.89
N PHE A 180 2.92 -17.34 14.89
CA PHE A 180 2.29 -16.02 14.88
C PHE A 180 0.93 -16.08 14.19
N ASN A 181 -0.09 -15.57 14.88
CA ASN A 181 -1.47 -15.55 14.42
C ASN A 181 -2.08 -14.17 14.64
N ILE A 182 -3.22 -13.93 14.00
CA ILE A 182 -4.07 -12.78 14.32
C ILE A 182 -5.35 -13.23 15.01
N VAL A 183 -5.82 -12.42 15.94
CA VAL A 183 -7.08 -12.62 16.67
C VAL A 183 -7.96 -11.39 16.53
N LYS A 184 -9.27 -11.60 16.37
CA LYS A 184 -10.22 -10.50 16.30
C LYS A 184 -10.48 -9.98 17.70
N VAL A 185 -10.23 -8.69 17.93
CA VAL A 185 -10.39 -8.02 19.22
C VAL A 185 -11.48 -6.95 19.15
N PRO A 186 -12.05 -6.53 20.30
CA PRO A 186 -12.98 -5.40 20.34
C PRO A 186 -12.41 -4.16 19.63
N GLY A 187 -13.25 -3.49 18.85
CA GLY A 187 -12.86 -2.31 18.05
C GLY A 187 -12.38 -2.61 16.63
N ILE A 188 -12.14 -3.89 16.27
CA ILE A 188 -11.90 -4.28 14.87
C ILE A 188 -13.24 -4.62 14.21
N SER A 189 -13.66 -3.83 13.23
CA SER A 189 -14.85 -4.12 12.41
C SER A 189 -14.66 -5.37 11.55
N ASP A 190 -15.76 -5.95 11.07
CA ASP A 190 -15.72 -7.13 10.19
C ASP A 190 -14.91 -6.88 8.91
N GLU A 191 -15.07 -5.70 8.32
CA GLU A 191 -14.32 -5.32 7.13
C GLU A 191 -12.82 -5.25 7.40
N ILE A 192 -12.40 -4.52 8.44
CA ILE A 192 -10.97 -4.42 8.80
C ILE A 192 -10.41 -5.80 9.16
N TRP A 193 -11.20 -6.66 9.83
CA TRP A 193 -10.80 -8.03 10.12
C TRP A 193 -10.58 -8.87 8.86
N ASN A 194 -11.46 -8.76 7.86
CA ASN A 194 -11.31 -9.46 6.58
C ASN A 194 -10.10 -8.97 5.80
N ILE A 195 -9.86 -7.65 5.80
CA ILE A 195 -8.64 -7.05 5.25
C ILE A 195 -7.40 -7.60 5.96
N LEU A 196 -7.39 -7.61 7.29
CA LEU A 196 -6.26 -8.09 8.09
C LEU A 196 -5.93 -9.55 7.80
N ARG A 197 -6.94 -10.43 7.72
CA ARG A 197 -6.75 -11.84 7.35
C ARG A 197 -6.13 -11.97 5.95
N SER A 198 -6.66 -11.22 4.98
CA SER A 198 -6.15 -11.23 3.61
C SER A 198 -4.70 -10.76 3.55
N GLN A 199 -4.38 -9.66 4.22
CA GLN A 199 -3.03 -9.11 4.27
C GLN A 199 -2.05 -10.06 4.97
N PHE A 200 -2.43 -10.63 6.12
CA PHE A 200 -1.55 -11.53 6.88
C PHE A 200 -1.22 -12.81 6.10
N ALA A 201 -2.22 -13.38 5.41
CA ALA A 201 -2.06 -14.55 4.56
C ALA A 201 -1.24 -14.23 3.29
N ASP A 202 -1.65 -13.23 2.51
CA ASP A 202 -1.02 -12.90 1.23
C ASP A 202 0.45 -12.49 1.36
N LEU A 203 0.78 -11.79 2.45
CA LEU A 203 2.14 -11.30 2.71
C LEU A 203 2.97 -12.26 3.56
N ASP A 204 2.38 -13.40 3.95
CA ASP A 204 3.02 -14.49 4.69
C ASP A 204 3.61 -14.00 6.02
N LEU A 205 2.87 -13.14 6.72
CA LEU A 205 3.39 -12.43 7.88
C LEU A 205 3.66 -13.37 9.06
N GLY A 206 2.85 -14.42 9.24
CA GLY A 206 3.03 -15.39 10.31
C GLY A 206 4.38 -16.11 10.24
N THR A 207 4.70 -16.68 9.07
CA THR A 207 5.98 -17.33 8.80
C THR A 207 7.13 -16.35 8.95
N ARG A 208 6.97 -15.12 8.42
CA ARG A 208 8.03 -14.11 8.44
C ARG A 208 8.36 -13.57 9.83
N TYR A 209 7.35 -13.44 10.69
CA TYR A 209 7.55 -13.08 12.09
C TYR A 209 8.19 -14.22 12.87
N MET A 210 7.83 -15.48 12.56
CA MET A 210 8.50 -16.65 13.12
C MET A 210 9.99 -16.68 12.74
N GLU A 211 10.32 -16.50 11.45
CA GLU A 211 11.71 -16.46 10.95
C GLU A 211 12.56 -15.46 11.74
N GLU A 212 12.08 -14.21 11.86
CA GLU A 212 12.79 -13.14 12.59
C GLU A 212 12.87 -13.39 14.10
N ALA A 213 11.81 -13.97 14.70
CA ALA A 213 11.82 -14.31 16.12
C ALA A 213 12.85 -15.41 16.44
N ILE A 214 12.94 -16.44 15.60
CA ILE A 214 13.93 -17.52 15.76
C ILE A 214 15.34 -16.96 15.60
N GLU A 215 15.59 -16.15 14.57
CA GLU A 215 16.91 -15.51 14.35
C GLU A 215 17.32 -14.65 15.55
N THR A 216 16.39 -13.83 16.05
CA THR A 216 16.58 -13.00 17.24
C THR A 216 16.92 -13.86 18.46
N MET A 217 16.14 -14.92 18.73
CA MET A 217 16.40 -15.82 19.87
C MET A 217 17.76 -16.53 19.75
N MET A 218 18.15 -16.96 18.56
CA MET A 218 19.45 -17.60 18.35
C MET A 218 20.61 -16.63 18.58
N SER A 219 20.50 -15.38 18.12
CA SER A 219 21.53 -14.36 18.36
C SER A 219 21.72 -14.02 19.84
N MET A 220 20.67 -14.10 20.66
CA MET A 220 20.75 -13.90 22.11
C MET A 220 21.61 -14.96 22.81
N ARG A 221 21.71 -16.17 22.25
CA ARG A 221 22.52 -17.26 22.80
C ARG A 221 24.03 -17.03 22.66
N PHE A 222 24.44 -16.24 21.67
CA PHE A 222 25.86 -15.96 21.38
C PHE A 222 26.34 -14.62 21.96
N SER A 223 25.46 -13.88 22.64
CA SER A 223 25.77 -12.59 23.27
C SER A 223 26.05 -12.71 24.78
N GLN A 224 26.29 -13.92 25.29
CA GLN A 224 26.69 -14.21 26.68
C GLN A 224 28.11 -14.74 26.74
#